data_AF-A0A2I0BA70-F1
#
_entry.id   AF-A0A2I0BA70-F1
#
_cell.length_a   1.000
_cell.length_b   1.000
_cell.length_c   1.000
_cell.angle_alpha   90.00
_cell.angle_beta   90.00
_cell.angle_gamma   90.00
#
_symmetry.space_group_name_H-M   'P 1'
#
loop_
_entity.id
_entity.type
_entity.pdbx_description
1 polymer ?
#
loop_
_entity_poly.entity_id
_entity_poly.type
_entity_poly.pdbx_seq_one_letter_code
_entity_poly.pdbx_strand_id
1 'polypeptide(L)'
;MQQEQATSSRSSSSAMNMDLKEGMESDDDIRRVPDFGTGAGEISGPSASGGGGPPSASAAQLGQRKRGRSPADKEHKRLKRLLRNRVSAQQARERKKAYLSDLEGKVKELERKNMELEEKLSTLQNENQMLRQVNLS
;
A
#
# COMPACT_ATOMS: atom_id res chain seq x y z
N MET A 1 67.89 5.39 18.53
CA MET A 1 66.93 4.31 18.87
C MET A 1 65.55 4.87 18.52
N GLN A 2 64.98 4.57 17.35
CA GLN A 2 64.03 3.46 17.13
C GLN A 2 62.92 3.52 18.21
N GLN A 3 61.63 3.68 17.88
CA GLN A 3 60.86 2.74 17.07
C GLN A 3 59.50 3.30 16.63
N GLU A 4 59.07 2.91 15.42
CA GLU A 4 57.75 3.07 14.81
C GLU A 4 56.67 2.20 15.48
N GLN A 5 55.40 2.55 15.26
CA GLN A 5 54.20 1.70 15.05
C GLN A 5 52.93 2.55 15.27
N ALA A 6 51.77 2.39 14.65
CA ALA A 6 51.28 1.84 13.39
C ALA A 6 49.76 2.16 13.36
N THR A 7 49.19 2.05 12.18
CA THR A 7 47.81 2.24 11.74
C THR A 7 46.68 1.54 12.52
N SER A 8 45.46 2.11 12.44
CA SER A 8 44.22 1.47 11.93
C SER A 8 42.95 1.54 12.79
N SER A 9 41.86 1.64 12.04
CA SER A 9 40.42 1.67 12.32
C SER A 9 39.89 0.74 13.41
N ARG A 10 38.90 1.23 14.15
CA ARG A 10 37.84 0.39 14.73
C ARG A 10 36.51 1.14 14.81
N SER A 11 35.70 0.94 13.77
CA SER A 11 34.25 0.99 13.87
C SER A 11 33.80 0.05 15.00
N SER A 12 32.88 0.49 15.84
CA SER A 12 32.13 -0.41 16.73
C SER A 12 30.67 -0.01 16.74
N SER A 13 29.89 -0.78 15.99
CA SER A 13 28.43 -0.79 15.92
C SER A 13 27.86 -1.70 17.00
N SER A 14 26.80 -1.28 17.69
CA SER A 14 25.94 -2.16 18.50
C SER A 14 24.50 -1.62 18.38
N ALA A 15 23.71 -2.17 17.46
CA ALA A 15 22.65 -3.18 17.71
C ALA A 15 21.48 -2.60 18.53
N MET A 16 20.47 -2.00 17.88
CA MET A 16 19.22 -2.62 17.38
C MET A 16 18.35 -3.19 18.51
N ASN A 17 17.31 -2.46 18.90
CA ASN A 17 16.06 -3.00 19.43
C ASN A 17 14.94 -1.99 19.15
N MET A 18 14.17 -2.25 18.09
CA MET A 18 12.86 -1.65 17.87
C MET A 18 11.90 -2.80 17.63
N ASP A 19 11.20 -3.18 18.69
CA ASP A 19 10.03 -4.06 18.67
C ASP A 19 8.96 -3.46 17.75
N LEU A 20 9.04 -3.80 16.46
CA LEU A 20 7.98 -3.56 15.49
C LEU A 20 6.98 -4.69 15.63
N LYS A 21 5.98 -4.44 16.47
CA LYS A 21 4.79 -5.27 16.62
C LYS A 21 4.12 -5.43 15.25
N GLU A 22 4.30 -6.64 14.74
CA GLU A 22 3.75 -7.22 13.54
C GLU A 22 2.22 -7.14 13.57
N GLY A 23 1.67 -6.49 12.55
CA GLY A 23 0.24 -6.39 12.29
C GLY A 23 0.07 -6.33 10.78
N MET A 24 0.36 -7.44 10.09
CA MET A 24 -0.06 -7.64 8.71
C MET A 24 -1.60 -7.72 8.70
N GLU A 25 -2.26 -6.57 8.58
CA GLU A 25 -3.64 -6.54 8.13
C GLU A 25 -3.65 -6.92 6.65
N SER A 26 -4.19 -8.10 6.35
CA SER A 26 -4.22 -8.69 5.02
C SER A 26 -4.87 -7.74 4.00
N ASP A 27 -4.10 -7.37 2.98
CA ASP A 27 -4.46 -6.50 1.85
C ASP A 27 -5.44 -7.17 0.85
N ASP A 28 -6.12 -8.25 1.26
CA ASP A 28 -6.98 -9.05 0.39
C ASP A 28 -8.30 -8.35 0.05
N ASP A 29 -8.80 -7.48 0.94
CA ASP A 29 -10.04 -6.73 0.70
C ASP A 29 -9.87 -5.62 -0.36
N ILE A 30 -8.63 -5.14 -0.58
CA ILE A 30 -8.33 -4.08 -1.54
C ILE A 30 -8.19 -4.63 -2.97
N ARG A 31 -7.96 -5.94 -3.12
CA ARG A 31 -7.81 -6.61 -4.43
C ARG A 31 -9.13 -7.01 -5.09
N ARG A 32 -10.28 -6.89 -4.40
CA ARG A 32 -11.57 -7.31 -4.97
C ARG A 32 -12.12 -6.26 -5.93
N VAL A 33 -11.80 -6.43 -7.21
CA VAL A 33 -12.41 -5.67 -8.32
C VAL A 33 -13.91 -5.97 -8.35
N PRO A 34 -14.81 -4.97 -8.47
CA PRO A 34 -16.22 -5.21 -8.74
C PRO A 34 -16.37 -5.94 -10.07
N ASP A 35 -16.90 -7.17 -10.03
CA ASP A 35 -17.18 -7.98 -11.20
C ASP A 35 -18.35 -7.37 -11.98
N PHE A 36 -18.05 -6.65 -13.06
CA PHE A 36 -19.04 -6.27 -14.08
C PHE A 36 -19.20 -7.43 -15.07
N GLY A 37 -19.70 -8.55 -14.56
CA GLY A 37 -20.08 -9.74 -15.32
C GLY A 37 -21.56 -9.70 -15.70
N THR A 38 -21.81 -9.36 -16.96
CA THR A 38 -23.01 -9.61 -17.77
C THR A 38 -24.10 -10.52 -17.16
N GLY A 39 -25.22 -9.91 -16.76
CA GLY A 39 -26.47 -10.61 -16.44
C GLY A 39 -27.65 -9.67 -16.61
N ALA A 40 -28.48 -9.93 -17.62
CA ALA A 40 -29.65 -9.14 -17.98
C ALA A 40 -30.72 -9.15 -16.88
N GLY A 41 -31.43 -8.04 -16.74
CA GLY A 41 -32.82 -8.03 -16.25
C GLY A 41 -33.06 -7.45 -14.86
N GLU A 42 -34.15 -6.69 -14.77
CA GLU A 42 -34.91 -6.33 -13.57
C GLU A 42 -34.42 -5.19 -12.68
N ILE A 43 -34.64 -3.98 -13.20
CA ILE A 43 -35.32 -2.92 -12.43
C ILE A 43 -36.61 -3.45 -11.79
N SER A 44 -36.62 -3.76 -10.50
CA SER A 44 -37.85 -3.90 -9.71
C SER A 44 -37.56 -3.86 -8.20
N GLY A 45 -37.95 -2.77 -7.53
CA GLY A 45 -38.57 -2.90 -6.22
C GLY A 45 -40.10 -2.82 -6.39
N PRO A 46 -40.93 -2.98 -5.34
CA PRO A 46 -40.70 -3.50 -4.00
C PRO A 46 -41.60 -4.73 -3.69
N SER A 47 -41.32 -5.51 -2.64
CA SER A 47 -42.35 -6.34 -2.01
C SER A 47 -42.12 -6.55 -0.52
N ALA A 48 -43.21 -6.30 0.21
CA ALA A 48 -43.37 -6.45 1.65
C ALA A 48 -44.01 -7.82 1.99
N SER A 49 -43.99 -8.14 3.30
CA SER A 49 -44.50 -9.33 4.00
C SER A 49 -43.54 -10.53 3.99
N GLY A 50 -43.14 -11.16 5.09
CA GLY A 50 -43.49 -11.19 6.52
C GLY A 50 -43.01 -12.58 7.01
N GLY A 51 -42.64 -12.92 8.24
CA GLY A 51 -42.40 -12.26 9.51
C GLY A 51 -41.71 -13.30 10.42
N GLY A 52 -41.14 -12.87 11.55
CA GLY A 52 -40.59 -13.78 12.58
C GLY A 52 -39.46 -13.12 13.39
N GLY A 53 -39.82 -12.43 14.48
CA GLY A 53 -38.86 -11.90 15.48
C GLY A 53 -38.27 -13.01 16.38
N PRO A 54 -37.31 -12.68 17.27
CA PRO A 54 -37.57 -11.76 18.39
C PRO A 54 -36.51 -10.63 18.54
N PRO A 55 -36.74 -9.67 19.47
CA PRO A 55 -36.32 -8.27 19.30
C PRO A 55 -35.00 -7.95 19.99
N SER A 56 -34.04 -7.40 19.24
CA SER A 56 -32.93 -6.66 19.85
C SER A 56 -33.25 -5.17 19.84
N ALA A 57 -33.69 -4.70 21.00
CA ALA A 57 -33.97 -3.31 21.30
C ALA A 57 -32.76 -2.42 21.00
N SER A 58 -32.90 -1.56 19.99
CA SER A 58 -32.24 -0.23 19.90
C SER A 58 -32.43 0.46 18.53
N ALA A 59 -33.36 0.03 17.68
CA ALA A 59 -33.70 0.74 16.44
C ALA A 59 -34.56 2.01 16.66
N ALA A 60 -34.79 2.45 17.89
CA ALA A 60 -35.76 3.49 18.21
C ALA A 60 -35.20 4.64 19.05
N GLN A 61 -34.01 5.20 18.73
CA GLN A 61 -33.60 6.45 19.38
C GLN A 61 -32.63 7.33 18.57
N LEU A 62 -32.94 7.64 17.31
CA LEU A 62 -32.26 8.75 16.62
C LEU A 62 -33.22 9.76 15.94
N GLY A 63 -34.53 9.66 16.23
CA GLY A 63 -35.56 10.56 15.72
C GLY A 63 -35.78 11.85 16.51
N GLN A 64 -35.19 12.00 17.71
CA GLN A 64 -35.46 13.13 18.61
C GLN A 64 -34.21 14.00 18.85
N ARG A 65 -33.67 14.65 17.81
CA ARG A 65 -32.77 15.81 17.99
C ARG A 65 -33.09 16.95 17.03
N LYS A 66 -34.37 17.13 16.69
CA LYS A 66 -34.87 18.34 16.03
C LYS A 66 -35.45 19.26 17.11
N ARG A 67 -34.59 20.03 17.79
CA ARG A 67 -34.87 21.34 18.44
C ARG A 67 -33.67 21.71 19.32
N GLY A 68 -33.03 22.85 19.04
CA GLY A 68 -32.09 23.48 20.00
C GLY A 68 -30.63 23.67 19.58
N ARG A 69 -30.21 23.31 18.35
CA ARG A 69 -28.83 23.60 17.91
C ARG A 69 -28.78 24.88 17.08
N SER A 70 -28.11 25.90 17.63
CA SER A 70 -27.99 27.23 17.01
C SER A 70 -27.41 27.15 15.58
N PRO A 71 -27.64 28.15 14.71
CA PRO A 71 -26.98 28.21 13.42
C PRO A 71 -25.45 28.10 13.52
N ALA A 72 -24.84 28.76 14.51
CA ALA A 72 -23.40 28.76 14.76
C ALA A 72 -22.86 27.35 15.08
N ASP A 73 -23.62 26.56 15.83
CA ASP A 73 -23.26 25.19 16.14
C ASP A 73 -23.23 24.25 14.92
N LYS A 74 -24.17 24.44 13.98
CA LYS A 74 -24.23 23.68 12.72
C LYS A 74 -23.01 24.00 11.86
N GLU A 75 -22.65 25.28 11.79
CA GLU A 75 -21.45 25.75 11.11
C GLU A 75 -20.18 25.17 11.73
N HIS A 76 -20.06 25.20 13.05
CA HIS A 76 -18.92 24.60 13.75
C HIS A 76 -18.79 23.09 13.46
N LYS A 77 -19.91 22.35 13.42
CA LYS A 77 -19.91 20.93 13.01
C LYS A 77 -19.49 20.75 11.54
N ARG A 78 -19.93 21.63 10.64
CA ARG A 78 -19.54 21.64 9.22
C ARG A 78 -18.04 21.88 9.07
N LEU A 79 -17.49 22.87 9.77
CA LEU A 79 -16.06 23.19 9.76
C LEU A 79 -15.21 22.00 10.22
N LYS A 80 -15.57 21.36 11.34
CA LYS A 80 -14.91 20.13 11.81
C LYS A 80 -14.94 19.00 10.78
N ARG A 81 -16.04 18.86 10.03
CA ARG A 81 -16.14 17.85 8.96
C ARG A 81 -15.23 18.20 7.78
N LEU A 82 -15.20 19.47 7.37
CA LEU A 82 -14.33 19.93 6.27
C LEU A 82 -12.85 19.73 6.60
N LEU A 83 -12.43 20.03 7.84
CA LEU A 83 -11.05 19.78 8.28
C LEU A 83 -10.69 18.30 8.22
N ARG A 84 -11.54 17.42 8.75
CA ARG A 84 -11.30 15.97 8.67
C ARG A 84 -11.27 15.47 7.22
N ASN A 85 -12.21 15.92 6.39
CA ASN A 85 -12.23 15.53 4.97
C ASN A 85 -10.98 16.00 4.23
N ARG A 86 -10.49 17.22 4.53
CA ARG A 86 -9.24 17.74 3.96
C ARG A 86 -8.07 16.84 4.32
N VAL A 87 -7.93 16.47 5.59
CA VAL A 87 -6.84 15.58 6.04
C VAL A 87 -6.96 14.21 5.38
N SER A 88 -8.15 13.60 5.37
CA SER A 88 -8.35 12.30 4.71
C SER A 88 -8.07 12.35 3.20
N ALA A 89 -8.45 13.43 2.53
CA ALA A 89 -8.14 13.63 1.11
C ALA A 89 -6.64 13.81 0.86
N GLN A 90 -5.92 14.51 1.74
CA GLN A 90 -4.47 14.63 1.67
C GLN A 90 -3.80 13.27 1.88
N GLN A 91 -4.16 12.54 2.93
CA GLN A 91 -3.63 11.19 3.19
C GLN A 91 -3.89 10.23 2.03
N ALA A 92 -5.08 10.28 1.41
CA ALA A 92 -5.36 9.45 0.24
C ALA A 92 -4.46 9.79 -0.96
N ARG A 93 -4.20 11.09 -1.20
CA ARG A 93 -3.28 11.54 -2.25
C ARG A 93 -1.84 11.14 -1.95
N GLU A 94 -1.40 11.27 -0.70
CA GLU A 94 -0.06 10.87 -0.26
C GLU A 94 0.15 9.37 -0.40
N ARG A 95 -0.82 8.54 0.02
CA ARG A 95 -0.77 7.09 -0.19
C ARG A 95 -0.67 6.74 -1.67
N LYS A 96 -1.48 7.37 -2.53
CA LYS A 96 -1.40 7.15 -3.99
C LYS A 96 -0.03 7.57 -4.54
N LYS A 97 0.50 8.72 -4.09
CA LYS A 97 1.81 9.21 -4.52
C LYS A 97 2.93 8.26 -4.10
N ALA A 98 2.90 7.75 -2.87
CA ALA A 98 3.88 6.78 -2.37
C ALA A 98 3.82 5.48 -3.19
N TYR A 99 2.63 4.90 -3.38
CA TYR A 99 2.46 3.69 -4.17
C TYR A 99 2.99 3.84 -5.61
N LEU A 100 2.71 4.96 -6.28
CA LEU A 100 3.23 5.24 -7.62
C LEU A 100 4.75 5.38 -7.61
N SER A 101 5.31 6.13 -6.66
CA SER A 101 6.76 6.29 -6.51
C SER A 101 7.47 4.96 -6.27
N ASP A 102 6.88 4.08 -5.44
CA ASP A 102 7.43 2.75 -5.16
C ASP A 102 7.39 1.87 -6.41
N LEU A 103 6.30 1.93 -7.18
CA LEU A 103 6.17 1.19 -8.43
C LEU A 103 7.18 1.67 -9.48
N GLU A 104 7.33 2.98 -9.65
CA GLU A 104 8.35 3.58 -10.52
C GLU A 104 9.76 3.18 -10.08
N GLY A 105 10.03 3.14 -8.77
CA GLY A 105 11.29 2.66 -8.21
C GLY A 105 11.56 1.19 -8.54
N LYS A 106 10.56 0.31 -8.36
CA LYS A 106 10.66 -1.12 -8.68
C LYS A 106 10.92 -1.36 -10.16
N VAL A 107 10.27 -0.61 -11.05
CA VAL A 107 10.52 -0.70 -12.50
C VAL A 107 11.97 -0.38 -12.81
N LYS A 108 12.50 0.74 -12.31
CA LYS A 108 13.92 1.12 -12.51
C LYS A 108 14.89 0.07 -11.97
N GLU A 109 14.59 -0.51 -10.81
CA GLU A 109 15.44 -1.54 -10.24
C GLU A 109 15.44 -2.83 -11.09
N LEU A 110 14.26 -3.23 -11.59
CA LEU A 110 14.13 -4.39 -12.48
C LEU A 110 14.82 -4.15 -13.82
N GLU A 111 14.69 -2.96 -14.40
CA GLU A 111 15.39 -2.56 -15.63
C GLU A 111 16.91 -2.66 -15.44
N ARG A 112 17.46 -2.12 -14.35
CA ARG A 112 18.88 -2.23 -14.03
C ARG A 112 19.32 -3.69 -13.89
N LYS A 113 18.58 -4.50 -13.14
CA LYS A 113 18.89 -5.94 -12.98
C LYS A 113 18.86 -6.68 -14.30
N ASN A 114 17.91 -6.33 -15.18
CA ASN A 114 17.83 -6.96 -16.49
C ASN A 114 19.06 -6.62 -17.34
N MET A 115 19.46 -5.35 -17.39
CA MET A 115 20.69 -4.94 -18.08
C MET A 115 21.93 -5.68 -17.55
N GLU A 116 22.10 -5.77 -16.22
CA GLU A 116 23.23 -6.49 -15.61
C GLU A 116 23.24 -7.99 -15.96
N LEU A 117 22.07 -8.61 -16.09
CA LEU A 117 21.95 -10.00 -16.48
C LEU A 117 22.24 -10.19 -17.97
N GLU A 118 21.75 -9.30 -18.82
CA GLU A 118 22.02 -9.28 -20.27
C GLU A 118 23.53 -9.12 -20.55
N GLU A 119 24.22 -8.23 -19.83
CA GLU A 119 25.68 -8.06 -19.95
C GLU A 119 26.45 -9.33 -19.55
N LYS A 120 26.07 -9.96 -18.43
CA LYS A 120 26.68 -11.22 -17.97
C LYS A 120 26.43 -12.34 -18.96
N LEU A 121 25.22 -12.43 -19.49
CA LEU A 121 24.84 -13.44 -20.47
C LEU A 121 25.64 -13.25 -21.77
N SER A 122 25.76 -12.02 -22.26
CA SER A 122 26.59 -11.68 -23.43
C SER A 122 28.05 -12.07 -23.21
N THR A 123 28.62 -11.75 -22.06
CA THR A 123 30.00 -12.10 -21.70
C THR A 123 30.21 -13.61 -21.74
N LEU A 124 29.34 -14.37 -21.06
CA LEU A 124 29.43 -15.83 -21.02
C LEU A 124 29.18 -16.48 -22.38
N GLN A 125 28.27 -15.94 -23.20
CA GLN A 125 28.02 -16.43 -24.55
C GLN A 125 29.24 -16.23 -25.45
N ASN A 126 29.88 -15.05 -25.38
CA ASN A 126 31.10 -14.77 -26.14
C ASN A 126 32.25 -15.70 -25.72
N GLU A 127 32.45 -15.88 -24.41
CA GLU A 127 33.44 -16.84 -23.89
C GLU A 127 33.16 -18.27 -24.35
N ASN A 128 31.91 -18.71 -24.27
CA ASN A 128 31.52 -20.05 -24.71
C ASN A 128 31.75 -20.24 -26.22
N GLN A 129 31.43 -19.22 -27.01
CA GLN A 129 31.64 -19.24 -28.45
C GLN A 129 33.13 -19.31 -28.80
N MET A 130 33.96 -18.51 -28.12
CA MET A 130 35.42 -18.55 -28.29
C MET A 130 36.00 -19.92 -27.94
N LEU A 131 35.61 -20.50 -26.81
CA LEU A 131 36.08 -21.83 -26.40
C LEU A 131 35.63 -22.92 -27.38
N ARG A 132 34.41 -22.84 -27.91
CA ARG A 132 33.94 -23.76 -28.95
C ARG A 132 34.77 -23.62 -30.23
N GLN A 133 35.07 -22.39 -30.66
CA GLN A 133 35.90 -22.18 -31.84
C GLN A 133 37.30 -22.78 -31.66
N VAL A 134 37.96 -22.52 -30.53
CA VAL A 134 39.30 -23.08 -30.22
C VAL A 134 39.28 -24.61 -30.15
N ASN A 135 38.22 -25.22 -29.61
CA ASN A 135 38.14 -26.67 -29.48
C ASN A 135 37.71 -27.39 -30.78
N LEU A 136 37.14 -26.67 -31.76
CA LEU A 136 36.75 -27.22 -33.06
C LEU A 136 37.77 -26.94 -34.18
N SER A 137 38.73 -26.05 -33.96
CA SER A 137 39.87 -25.76 -34.85
C SER A 137 41.07 -26.66 -34.53
#